data_AF-A0A948C7P0-F1
#
_entry.id   AF-A0A948C7P0-F1
#
_cell.length_a   1.000
_cell.length_b   1.000
_cell.length_c   1.000
_cell.angle_alpha   90.00
_cell.angle_beta   90.00
_cell.angle_gamma   90.00
#
_symmetry.space_group_name_H-M   'P 1'
#
loop_
_entity.id
_entity.type
_entity.pdbx_description
1 polymer ?
#
loop_
_entity_poly.entity_id
_entity_poly.type
_entity_poly.pdbx_seq_one_letter_code
_entity_poly.pdbx_strand_id
1 'polypeptide(L)'
;MIGDFSGDEQLNYMLNDLNVYLINRLTVEKTRAKVESKTFKQEFLAQYLTGPIDEIREERSCTGRYNTLDNISFANNFPTALTVATRYREANCGYYLPGNGDGPFQIVSKDYGT
;
A
#
# COMPACT_ATOMS: atom_id res chain seq x y z
N MET A 1 -20.20 -4.76 -2.45
CA MET A 1 -21.04 -5.91 -2.84
C MET A 1 -20.16 -6.79 -3.71
N ILE A 2 -19.85 -7.99 -3.25
CA ILE A 2 -19.15 -8.98 -4.05
C ILE A 2 -20.23 -9.70 -4.85
N GLY A 3 -20.13 -9.62 -6.18
CA GLY A 3 -21.12 -10.13 -7.11
C GLY A 3 -21.17 -11.65 -7.12
N ASP A 4 -22.33 -12.16 -7.49
CA ASP A 4 -22.62 -13.58 -7.66
C ASP A 4 -21.69 -14.18 -8.72
N PHE A 5 -20.73 -15.02 -8.31
CA PHE A 5 -19.64 -15.45 -9.19
C PHE A 5 -20.01 -16.66 -10.07
N SER A 6 -21.10 -17.38 -9.77
CA SER A 6 -21.48 -18.56 -10.57
C SER A 6 -22.96 -18.98 -10.51
N GLY A 7 -23.83 -18.31 -9.74
CA GLY A 7 -25.20 -18.81 -9.51
C GLY A 7 -25.27 -20.08 -8.64
N ASP A 8 -24.13 -20.65 -8.24
CA ASP A 8 -24.02 -21.72 -7.26
C ASP A 8 -23.81 -21.12 -5.86
N GLU A 9 -24.83 -21.23 -5.01
CA GLU A 9 -24.84 -20.68 -3.65
C GLU A 9 -23.72 -21.27 -2.78
N GLN A 10 -23.40 -22.55 -2.95
CA GLN A 10 -22.36 -23.22 -2.17
C GLN A 10 -20.98 -22.71 -2.57
N LEU A 11 -20.72 -22.56 -3.87
CA LEU A 11 -19.45 -22.01 -4.36
C LEU A 11 -19.27 -20.56 -3.87
N ASN A 12 -20.31 -19.72 -3.96
CA ASN A 12 -20.25 -18.35 -3.47
C ASN A 12 -20.00 -18.27 -1.96
N TYR A 13 -20.63 -19.15 -1.16
CA TYR A 13 -20.38 -19.24 0.27
C TYR A 13 -18.91 -19.58 0.57
N MET A 14 -18.38 -20.60 -0.11
CA MET A 14 -16.98 -21.02 0.07
C MET A 14 -15.98 -19.94 -0.34
N LEU A 15 -16.23 -19.23 -1.45
CA LEU A 15 -15.40 -18.13 -1.90
C LEU A 15 -15.44 -16.95 -0.92
N ASN A 16 -16.61 -16.65 -0.35
CA ASN A 16 -16.74 -15.59 0.63
C ASN A 16 -16.04 -15.95 1.94
N ASP A 17 -16.19 -17.18 2.43
CA ASP A 17 -15.51 -17.67 3.63
C ASP A 17 -13.98 -17.64 3.47
N LEU A 18 -13.48 -18.11 2.32
CA LEU A 18 -12.06 -18.04 2.00
C LEU A 18 -11.55 -16.59 1.95
N ASN A 19 -12.30 -15.68 1.35
CA ASN A 19 -11.95 -14.26 1.31
C ASN A 19 -11.88 -13.66 2.72
N VAL A 20 -12.87 -13.93 3.56
CA VAL A 20 -12.89 -13.48 4.96
C VAL A 20 -11.70 -14.04 5.74
N TYR A 21 -11.41 -15.34 5.60
CA TYR A 21 -10.26 -15.98 6.23
C TYR A 21 -8.93 -15.33 5.83
N LEU A 22 -8.73 -15.10 4.53
CA LEU A 22 -7.51 -14.48 4.01
C LEU A 22 -7.35 -13.03 4.48
N ILE A 23 -8.42 -12.22 4.46
CA ILE A 23 -8.39 -10.83 4.95
C ILE A 23 -8.05 -10.80 6.44
N ASN A 24 -8.65 -11.69 7.24
CA ASN A 24 -8.38 -11.76 8.67
C ASN A 24 -6.92 -12.14 8.93
N ARG A 25 -6.41 -13.16 8.26
CA ARG A 25 -5.02 -13.59 8.40
C ARG A 25 -4.04 -12.48 8.01
N LEU A 26 -4.28 -11.81 6.88
CA LEU A 26 -3.47 -10.66 6.45
C LEU A 26 -3.47 -9.55 7.50
N THR A 27 -4.64 -9.25 8.07
CA THR A 27 -4.79 -8.18 9.07
C THR A 27 -4.03 -8.50 10.36
N VAL A 28 -4.05 -9.75 10.81
CA VAL A 28 -3.31 -10.21 12.00
C VAL A 28 -1.80 -10.05 11.81
N GLU A 29 -1.25 -10.60 10.72
CA GLU A 29 0.20 -10.52 10.44
C GLU A 29 0.66 -9.07 10.26
N LYS A 30 -0.15 -8.26 9.56
CA LYS A 30 0.10 -6.84 9.38
C LYS A 30 0.13 -6.07 10.70
N THR A 31 -0.78 -6.40 11.62
CA THR A 31 -0.82 -5.77 12.95
C THR A 31 0.43 -6.11 13.74
N ARG A 32 0.82 -7.39 13.73
CA ARG A 32 2.05 -7.86 14.38
C ARG A 32 3.29 -7.14 13.85
N ALA A 33 3.49 -7.12 12.53
CA ALA A 33 4.61 -6.43 11.89
C ALA A 33 4.62 -4.92 12.17
N LYS A 34 3.44 -4.27 12.24
CA LYS A 34 3.34 -2.86 12.63
C LYS A 34 3.80 -2.61 14.07
N VAL A 35 3.46 -3.50 15.00
CA VAL A 35 3.90 -3.39 16.39
C VAL A 35 5.42 -3.53 16.48
N GLU A 36 5.99 -4.55 15.82
CA GLU A 36 7.44 -4.78 15.77
C GLU A 36 8.19 -3.61 15.10
N SER A 37 7.63 -3.03 14.04
CA SER A 37 8.23 -1.90 13.30
C SER A 37 8.23 -0.58 14.09
N LYS A 38 7.29 -0.36 15.02
CA LYS A 38 7.22 0.91 15.79
C LYS A 38 8.48 1.15 16.61
N THR A 39 9.00 0.11 17.26
CA THR A 39 10.20 0.17 18.09
C THR A 39 11.42 0.50 17.23
N PHE A 40 11.58 -0.21 16.11
CA PHE A 40 12.67 0.04 15.15
C PHE A 40 12.62 1.45 14.55
N LYS A 41 11.43 1.97 14.22
CA LYS A 41 11.29 3.33 13.67
C LYS A 41 11.73 4.41 14.65
N GLN A 42 11.40 4.28 15.93
CA GLN A 42 11.79 5.25 16.95
C GLN A 42 13.31 5.27 17.12
N GLU A 43 13.94 4.11 17.16
CA GLU A 43 15.39 3.97 17.25
C GLU A 43 16.11 4.48 15.99
N PHE A 44 15.60 4.15 14.80
CA PHE A 44 16.14 4.64 13.54
C PHE A 44 16.05 6.18 13.46
N LEU A 45 14.87 6.75 13.68
CA LEU A 45 14.70 8.22 13.63
C LEU A 45 15.62 8.92 14.64
N ALA A 46 15.76 8.39 15.86
CA ALA A 46 16.66 8.95 16.86
C ALA A 46 18.13 9.04 16.39
N GLN A 47 18.58 8.12 15.52
CA GLN A 47 19.94 8.14 14.96
C GLN A 47 20.14 9.23 13.88
N TYR A 48 19.10 9.53 13.09
CA TYR A 48 19.22 10.41 11.91
C TYR A 48 18.63 11.83 12.11
N LEU A 49 17.88 12.07 13.19
CA LEU A 49 17.27 13.38 13.50
C LEU A 49 18.23 14.36 14.22
N THR A 50 19.55 14.16 14.18
CA THR A 50 20.54 14.96 14.93
C THR A 50 20.89 16.33 14.29
N GLY A 51 20.12 16.80 13.31
CA GLY A 51 20.36 18.08 12.62
C GLY A 51 19.08 18.90 12.41
N PRO A 52 19.20 20.18 12.01
CA PRO A 52 18.05 21.00 11.65
C PRO A 52 17.39 20.42 10.39
N ILE A 53 16.18 19.88 10.54
CA ILE A 53 15.37 19.40 9.43
C ILE A 53 14.36 20.49 9.13
N ASP A 54 14.49 21.11 7.97
CA ASP A 54 13.44 21.96 7.43
C ASP A 54 12.18 21.12 7.23
N GLU A 55 11.07 21.59 7.79
CA GLU A 55 9.78 20.91 7.71
C GLU A 55 9.33 20.83 6.24
N ILE A 56 9.41 19.64 5.65
CA ILE A 56 8.82 19.38 4.33
C ILE A 56 7.31 19.45 4.49
N ARG A 57 6.70 20.60 4.16
CA ARG A 57 5.25 20.75 4.11
C ARG A 57 4.69 19.96 2.92
N GLU A 58 4.01 18.86 3.22
CA GLU A 58 3.20 18.13 2.25
C GLU A 58 1.96 18.98 1.90
N GLU A 59 2.00 19.71 0.79
CA GLU A 59 0.86 20.52 0.31
C GLU A 59 -0.33 19.67 -0.15
N ARG A 60 -0.12 18.37 -0.41
CA ARG A 60 -1.16 17.41 -0.80
C ARG A 60 -0.95 16.10 -0.05
N SER A 61 -1.95 15.70 0.73
CA SER A 61 -1.90 14.40 1.40
C SER A 61 -2.18 13.29 0.38
N CYS A 62 -1.15 12.53 0.03
CA CYS A 62 -1.28 11.31 -0.78
C CYS A 62 -1.96 10.15 0.00
N THR A 63 -2.68 10.45 1.08
CA THR A 63 -3.23 9.49 2.04
C THR A 63 -4.65 9.03 1.72
N GLY A 64 -5.34 9.61 0.73
CA GLY A 64 -6.72 9.24 0.38
C GLY A 64 -6.95 7.75 0.06
N ARG A 65 -5.89 6.99 -0.24
CA ARG A 65 -5.92 5.52 -0.40
C ARG A 65 -4.86 4.81 0.44
N TYR A 66 -4.53 5.38 1.60
CA TYR A 66 -3.47 4.88 2.47
C TYR A 66 -3.61 3.40 2.78
N ASN A 67 -4.81 2.91 3.11
CA ASN A 67 -5.04 1.49 3.40
C ASN A 67 -4.67 0.56 2.23
N THR A 68 -5.00 0.96 1.00
CA THR A 68 -4.63 0.21 -0.21
C THR A 68 -3.11 0.20 -0.40
N LEU A 69 -2.47 1.37 -0.29
CA LEU A 69 -1.01 1.49 -0.42
C LEU A 69 -0.29 0.72 0.68
N ASP A 70 -0.81 0.75 1.91
CA ASP A 70 -0.28 0.03 3.07
C ASP A 70 -0.43 -1.49 2.93
N ASN A 71 -1.51 -1.97 2.31
CA ASN A 71 -1.66 -3.39 1.97
C ASN A 71 -0.65 -3.83 0.90
N ILE A 72 -0.50 -3.04 -0.18
CA ILE A 72 0.48 -3.32 -1.25
C ILE A 72 1.89 -3.33 -0.66
N SER A 73 2.21 -2.35 0.17
CA SER A 73 3.52 -2.19 0.81
C SER A 73 3.82 -3.37 1.73
N PHE A 74 2.83 -3.80 2.53
CA PHE A 74 2.96 -4.98 3.37
C PHE A 74 3.18 -6.26 2.55
N ALA A 75 2.40 -6.48 1.50
CA ALA A 75 2.51 -7.66 0.65
C ALA A 75 3.86 -7.77 -0.08
N ASN A 76 4.51 -6.64 -0.36
CA ASN A 76 5.80 -6.58 -1.06
C ASN A 76 6.98 -6.27 -0.14
N ASN A 77 6.80 -6.29 1.18
CA ASN A 77 7.83 -5.99 2.18
C ASN A 77 8.53 -4.62 1.99
N PHE A 78 7.75 -3.59 1.63
CA PHE A 78 8.24 -2.21 1.50
C PHE A 78 7.66 -1.30 2.58
N PRO A 79 8.38 -0.27 3.03
CA PRO A 79 7.82 0.79 3.86
C PRO A 79 6.69 1.53 3.13
N THR A 80 5.50 1.60 3.74
CA THR A 80 4.35 2.35 3.19
C THR A 80 4.67 3.80 2.87
N ALA A 81 5.58 4.42 3.64
CA ALA A 81 6.05 5.77 3.39
C ALA A 81 6.76 5.91 2.02
N LEU A 82 7.57 4.91 1.62
CA LEU A 82 8.21 4.91 0.31
C LEU A 82 7.16 4.79 -0.80
N THR A 83 6.19 3.88 -0.65
CA THR A 83 5.09 3.74 -1.60
C THR A 83 4.28 5.03 -1.76
N VAL A 84 4.00 5.74 -0.67
CA VAL A 84 3.32 7.04 -0.69
C VAL A 84 4.18 8.10 -1.38
N ALA A 85 5.47 8.17 -1.07
CA ALA A 85 6.41 9.11 -1.66
C ALA A 85 6.61 8.88 -3.17
N THR A 86 6.75 7.63 -3.60
CA THR A 86 6.83 7.26 -5.02
C THR A 86 5.55 7.69 -5.74
N ARG A 87 4.38 7.38 -5.19
CA ARG A 87 3.11 7.83 -5.78
C ARG A 87 2.99 9.36 -5.83
N TYR A 88 3.47 10.08 -4.82
CA TYR A 88 3.51 11.54 -4.85
C TYR A 88 4.37 12.05 -6.00
N ARG A 89 5.57 11.48 -6.15
CA ARG A 89 6.50 11.84 -7.24
C ARG A 89 5.96 11.50 -8.62
N GLU A 90 5.41 10.30 -8.79
CA GLU A 90 5.03 9.76 -10.09
C GLU A 90 3.68 10.28 -10.59
N ALA A 91 2.69 10.44 -9.70
CA ALA A 91 1.32 10.76 -10.10
C ALA A 91 0.73 11.99 -9.40
N ASN A 92 1.50 12.68 -8.54
CA ASN A 92 1.00 13.79 -7.71
C ASN A 92 -0.28 13.41 -6.94
N CYS A 93 -0.24 12.23 -6.29
CA CYS A 93 -1.38 11.61 -5.62
C CYS A 93 -2.54 11.21 -6.55
N GLY A 94 -2.31 11.14 -7.85
CA GLY A 94 -3.26 10.65 -8.84
C GLY A 94 -3.48 9.15 -8.80
N TYR A 95 -4.56 8.74 -9.47
CA TYR A 95 -4.83 7.37 -9.92
C TYR A 95 -5.29 7.41 -11.39
N TYR A 96 -4.77 8.38 -12.16
CA TYR A 96 -5.07 8.53 -13.57
C TYR A 96 -4.01 7.83 -14.41
N LEU A 97 -4.35 7.50 -15.66
CA LEU A 97 -3.43 7.08 -16.71
C LEU A 97 -2.76 8.32 -17.30
N PRO A 98 -1.44 8.52 -17.18
CA PRO A 98 -0.74 9.60 -17.86
C PRO A 98 -0.20 9.11 -19.20
N GLY A 99 0.24 10.05 -20.03
CA GLY A 99 0.69 9.76 -21.39
C GLY A 99 1.90 8.83 -21.52
N ASN A 100 2.56 8.45 -20.41
CA ASN A 100 3.84 7.73 -20.42
C ASN A 100 3.87 6.44 -19.57
N GLY A 101 2.82 6.07 -18.82
CA GLY A 101 2.79 4.85 -17.98
C GLY A 101 1.44 4.60 -17.30
N ASP A 102 1.27 3.46 -16.63
CA ASP A 102 -0.03 3.05 -16.09
C ASP A 102 -0.14 3.26 -14.56
N GLY A 103 -1.26 3.86 -14.14
CA GLY A 103 -1.71 3.89 -12.74
C GLY A 103 -0.87 4.76 -11.78
N PRO A 104 -0.98 4.53 -10.45
CA PRO A 104 -0.46 5.44 -9.43
C PRO A 104 1.07 5.48 -9.29
N PHE A 105 1.79 4.58 -9.98
CA PHE A 105 3.25 4.46 -9.93
C PHE A 105 3.92 4.64 -11.29
N GLN A 106 3.16 4.95 -12.35
CA GLN A 106 3.71 5.19 -13.70
C GLN A 106 4.56 4.04 -14.24
N ILE A 107 4.19 2.80 -13.90
CA ILE A 107 4.89 1.61 -14.38
C ILE A 107 4.52 1.38 -15.84
N VAL A 108 5.51 1.19 -16.71
CA VAL A 108 5.30 0.84 -18.12
C VAL A 108 5.66 -0.62 -18.33
N SER A 109 4.75 -1.42 -18.88
CA SER A 109 4.98 -2.85 -19.11
C SER A 109 6.22 -3.15 -19.96
N LYS A 110 6.55 -2.25 -20.90
CA LYS A 110 7.76 -2.34 -21.74
C LYS A 110 9.07 -2.40 -20.92
N ASP A 111 9.11 -1.81 -19.73
CA ASP A 111 10.32 -1.71 -18.91
C ASP A 111 10.59 -2.99 -18.09
N TYR A 112 9.62 -3.90 -18.04
CA TYR A 112 9.69 -5.14 -17.25
C TYR A 112 9.63 -6.42 -18.09
N GLY A 113 9.67 -6.29 -19.43
CA GLY A 113 9.77 -7.40 -20.38
C GLY A 113 8.46 -8.12 -20.67
N THR A 114 8.26 -8.50 -21.93
CA THR A 114 7.31 -9.53 -22.38
C THR A 114 8.00 -10.87 -22.53
#